data_AF-K2FIL8-F1
#
_entry.id   AF-K2FIL8-F1
#
_cell.length_a   1.000
_cell.length_b   1.000
_cell.length_c   1.000
_cell.angle_alpha   90.00
_cell.angle_beta   90.00
_cell.angle_gamma   90.00
#
_symmetry.space_group_name_H-M   'P 1'
#
loop_
_entity.id
_entity.type
_entity.pdbx_description
1 polymer ?
#
loop_
_entity_poly.entity_id
_entity_poly.type
_entity_poly.pdbx_seq_one_letter_code
_entity_poly.pdbx_strand_id
1 'polypeptide(L)' 'MEKIKVEQHGFTAFSWFAGWLFTIGFLELPFFWKGVWAVVLWPYYMGVAIKVLMQN' A
#
# COMPACT_ATOMS: atom_id res chain seq x y z
N MET A 1 -27.65 12.66 -23.51
CA MET A 1 -26.89 11.54 -22.93
C MET A 1 -25.68 12.12 -22.23
N GLU A 2 -25.65 12.09 -20.91
CA GLU A 2 -24.48 12.48 -20.14
C GLU A 2 -23.38 11.44 -20.37
N LYS A 3 -22.25 11.86 -20.93
CA LYS A 3 -21.10 10.97 -21.13
C LYS A 3 -20.47 10.72 -19.76
N ILE A 4 -20.76 9.56 -19.16
CA ILE A 4 -20.05 9.10 -17.96
C ILE A 4 -18.59 8.89 -18.36
N LYS A 5 -17.71 9.79 -17.90
CA LYS A 5 -16.26 9.65 -18.07
C LYS A 5 -15.80 8.56 -17.10
N VAL A 6 -15.47 7.39 -17.64
CA VAL A 6 -14.87 6.30 -16.85
C VAL A 6 -13.40 6.68 -16.60
N GLU A 7 -13.10 7.16 -15.40
CA GLU A 7 -11.73 7.43 -14.99
C GLU A 7 -11.06 6.11 -14.57
N GLN A 8 -9.98 5.75 -15.27
CA GLN A 8 -9.26 4.50 -15.05
C GLN A 8 -8.35 4.65 -13.81
N HIS A 9 -8.82 4.22 -12.64
CA HIS A 9 -8.01 4.16 -11.41
C HIS A 9 -6.99 3.00 -11.38
N GLY A 10 -6.70 2.38 -12.52
CA GLY A 10 -5.76 1.25 -12.61
C GLY A 10 -4.35 1.60 -12.12
N PHE A 11 -3.93 2.86 -12.27
CA PHE A 11 -2.65 3.34 -11.76
C PHE A 11 -2.59 3.28 -10.23
N THR A 12 -3.65 3.72 -9.53
CA THR A 12 -3.72 3.67 -8.06
C THR A 12 -3.67 2.24 -7.55
N ALA A 13 -4.37 1.31 -8.21
CA ALA A 13 -4.36 -0.11 -7.84
C ALA A 13 -2.97 -0.74 -8.05
N PHE A 14 -2.28 -0.42 -9.15
CA PHE A 14 -0.95 -0.94 -9.43
C PHE A 14 0.10 -0.36 -8.48
N SER A 15 0.08 0.95 -8.22
CA SER A 15 0.98 1.59 -7.26
C SER A 15 0.80 1.03 -5.85
N TRP A 16 -0.46 0.76 -5.46
CA TRP A 16 -0.75 0.07 -4.21
C TRP A 16 -0.09 -1.31 -4.21
N PHE A 17 -0.43 -2.18 -5.16
CA PHE A 17 0.12 -3.54 -5.23
C PHE A 17 1.67 -3.58 -5.31
N ALA A 18 2.29 -2.68 -6.08
CA ALA A 18 3.74 -2.56 -6.15
C ALA A 18 4.37 -2.24 -4.79
N GLY A 19 3.73 -1.40 -3.97
CA GLY A 19 4.15 -1.16 -2.59
C GLY A 19 4.08 -2.42 -1.71
N TRP A 20 3.14 -3.35 -1.97
CA TRP A 20 3.01 -4.63 -1.24
C TRP A 20 4.22 -5.51 -1.49
N LEU A 21 4.56 -5.68 -2.76
CA LEU A 21 5.74 -6.45 -3.17
C LEU A 21 7.04 -5.80 -2.67
N PHE A 22 7.14 -4.47 -2.74
CA PHE A 22 8.31 -3.74 -2.25
C PHE A 22 8.51 -3.94 -0.74
N THR A 23 7.45 -3.80 0.07
CA THR A 23 7.53 -3.93 1.53
C THR A 23 7.92 -5.35 1.94
N ILE A 24 7.38 -6.37 1.27
CA ILE A 24 7.74 -7.77 1.54
C ILE A 24 9.22 -8.03 1.22
N GLY A 25 9.71 -7.52 0.08
CA GLY A 25 11.12 -7.64 -0.30
C GLY A 25 12.06 -6.83 0.60
N PHE A 26 11.66 -5.61 0.98
CA PHE A 26 12.47 -4.70 1.81
C PHE A 26 12.67 -5.23 3.24
N LEU A 27 11.68 -5.90 3.84
CA LEU A 27 11.78 -6.43 5.20
C LEU A 27 12.39 -7.84 5.27
N GLU A 28 12.78 -8.45 4.13
CA GLU A 28 13.33 -9.81 4.04
C GLU A 28 12.56 -10.85 4.87
N LEU A 29 11.23 -10.74 4.90
CA LEU A 29 10.43 -11.49 5.86
C LEU A 29 10.41 -12.99 5.53
N PRO A 30 10.66 -13.89 6.50
CA PRO A 30 10.62 -15.33 6.26
C PRO A 30 9.23 -15.83 5.82
N PHE A 31 9.17 -16.04 4.50
CA PHE A 31 8.33 -16.81 3.59
C PHE A 31 6.83 -17.09 3.78
N PHE A 32 6.20 -17.03 4.96
CA PHE A 32 4.75 -17.32 4.97
C PHE A 32 3.94 -16.51 5.98
N TRP A 33 4.23 -16.60 7.28
CA TRP A 33 3.38 -15.93 8.27
C TRP A 33 3.70 -14.44 8.36
N LYS A 34 4.98 -14.07 8.41
CA LYS A 34 5.39 -12.66 8.56
C LYS A 34 5.00 -11.78 7.38
N GLY A 35 4.98 -12.31 6.16
CA GLY A 35 4.53 -11.57 4.97
C GLY A 35 3.04 -11.21 5.02
N VAL A 36 2.19 -12.13 5.48
CA VAL A 36 0.74 -11.88 5.66
C VAL A 36 0.50 -10.82 6.73
N TRP A 37 1.21 -10.88 7.86
CA TRP A 37 1.12 -9.85 8.89
C TRP A 37 1.61 -8.49 8.40
N ALA A 38 2.67 -8.43 7.60
CA ALA A 38 3.16 -7.19 7.02
C ALA A 38 2.12 -6.55 6.09
N VAL A 39 1.48 -7.36 5.26
CA VAL A 39 0.38 -6.96 4.37
C VAL A 39 -0.78 -6.31 5.14
N VAL A 40 -1.20 -6.90 6.26
CA VAL A 40 -2.31 -6.39 7.08
C VAL A 40 -1.91 -5.15 7.87
N LEU A 41 -0.71 -5.14 8.44
CA LEU A 41 -0.25 -4.08 9.34
C LEU A 41 0.27 -2.84 8.60
N TRP A 42 0.74 -3.01 7.38
CA TRP A 42 1.38 -1.93 6.64
C TRP A 42 0.50 -0.69 6.42
N PRO A 43 -0.78 -0.74 5.98
CA PRO A 43 -1.60 0.47 5.84
C PRO A 43 -1.73 1.25 7.16
N TYR A 44 -1.77 0.54 8.29
CA TYR A 44 -1.80 1.17 9.62
C TYR A 44 -0.48 1.91 9.92
N TYR A 45 0.67 1.25 9.74
CA TYR A 45 1.97 1.89 10.00
C TYR A 45 2.28 3.03 9.02
N MET A 46 1.84 2.96 7.76
CA MET A 46 1.89 4.09 6.84
C MET A 46 1.10 5.28 7.36
N GLY A 47 -0.13 5.07 7.83
CA GLY A 47 -0.95 6.15 8.38
C GLY A 47 -0.31 6.81 9.61
N VAL A 48 0.30 6.01 10.49
CA VAL A 48 1.05 6.52 11.65
C VAL A 48 2.27 7.34 11.20
N ALA A 49 3.06 6.84 10.25
CA ALA A 49 4.24 7.55 9.74
C ALA A 49 3.87 8.86 9.04
N ILE A 50 2.82 8.87 8.21
CA ILE A 50 2.31 10.07 7.55
C ILE A 50 1.81 11.07 8.58
N LYS A 51 1.10 10.61 9.62
CA LYS A 51 0.68 11.48 10.72
C LYS A 51 1.87 12.16 11.40
N VAL A 52 2.95 11.42 11.69
CA VAL A 52 4.17 12.00 12.27
C VAL A 52 4.80 13.03 11.33
N LEU A 53 4.88 12.74 10.03
CA LEU A 53 5.41 13.68 9.04
C LEU A 53 4.58 14.96 8.90
N MET A 54 3.26 14.88 9.06
CA MET A 54 2.35 16.04 8.95
C MET A 54 2.36 16.92 10.21
N GLN A 55 2.88 16.41 11.33
CA GLN A 55 2.96 17.12 12.60
C GLN A 55 4.30 17.87 12.81
N ASN A 56 5.24 17.77 11.87
CA ASN A 56 6.50 18.52 11.81
C ASN A 56 6.42 19.65 10.79
#